data_AF-X6ENA4-F1
#
_entry.id   AF-X6ENA4-F1
#
_cell.length_a   1.000
_cell.length_b   1.000
_cell.length_c   1.000
_cell.angle_alpha   90.00
_cell.angle_beta   90.00
_cell.angle_gamma   90.00
#
_symmetry.space_group_name_H-M   'P 1'
#
loop_
_entity.id
_entity.type
_entity.pdbx_description
1 polymer ?
#
loop_
_entity_poly.entity_id
_entity_poly.type
_entity_poly.pdbx_seq_one_letter_code
_entity_poly.pdbx_strand_id
1 'polypeptide(L)' 'MAILSTDAPISPLRQRMQHDMLMRALGSHTQQDYVRHVRRFAVFLGRSPDTATAEDIRRFQLHQHESGVGPAMING' A
#
# COMPACT_ATOMS: atom_id res chain seq x y z
N MET A 1 24.05 -3.81 16.43
CA MET A 1 23.41 -3.72 15.09
C MET A 1 22.45 -2.55 15.11
N ALA A 2 22.75 -1.48 14.36
CA ALA A 2 21.85 -0.34 14.24
C ALA A 2 20.75 -0.69 13.22
N ILE A 3 19.53 -0.85 13.71
CA ILE A 3 18.35 -0.90 12.85
C ILE A 3 18.20 0.50 12.28
N LEU A 4 18.44 0.66 10.98
CA LEU A 4 18.12 1.88 10.23
C LEU A 4 16.59 2.05 10.25
N SER A 5 16.05 2.61 11.33
CA SER A 5 14.70 3.16 11.31
C SER A 5 14.79 4.39 10.42
N THR A 6 14.35 4.24 9.16
CA THR A 6 14.16 5.37 8.27
C THR A 6 13.07 6.24 8.89
N ASP A 7 13.49 7.29 9.59
CA ASP A 7 12.65 8.35 10.16
C ASP A 7 12.13 9.26 9.02
N ALA A 8 11.57 8.65 7.98
CA ALA A 8 10.80 9.40 7.00
C ALA A 8 9.48 9.77 7.69
N PRO A 9 9.09 11.06 7.69
CA PRO A 9 7.84 11.48 8.30
C PRO A 9 6.69 10.68 7.68
N ILE A 10 5.82 10.13 8.54
CA ILE A 10 4.65 9.36 8.12
C ILE A 10 3.77 10.30 7.30
N SER A 11 3.48 9.94 6.05
CA SER A 11 2.62 10.75 5.19
C SER A 11 1.20 10.87 5.77
N PRO A 12 0.48 11.98 5.52
CA PRO A 12 -0.91 12.12 5.94
C PRO A 12 -1.81 10.96 5.47
N LEU A 13 -1.57 10.43 4.27
CA LEU A 13 -2.27 9.24 3.79
C LEU A 13 -2.01 8.00 4.65
N ARG A 14 -0.76 7.76 5.02
CA ARG A 14 -0.42 6.60 5.86
C ARG A 14 -1.02 6.73 7.25
N GLN A 15 -1.07 7.93 7.81
CA GLN A 15 -1.75 8.18 9.09
C GLN A 15 -3.25 7.88 9.01
N ARG A 16 -3.95 8.41 8.00
CA ARG A 16 -5.39 8.13 7.78
C ARG A 16 -5.65 6.64 7.62
N MET A 17 -4.87 5.98 6.76
CA MET A 17 -4.98 4.54 6.51
C MET A 17 -4.80 3.71 7.78
N GLN A 18 -3.81 4.03 8.62
CA GLN A 18 -3.62 3.35 9.91
C GLN A 18 -4.78 3.61 10.87
N HIS A 19 -5.26 4.84 10.94
CA HIS A 19 -6.41 5.20 11.77
C HIS A 19 -7.68 4.44 11.34
N ASP A 20 -7.99 4.40 10.05
CA ASP A 20 -9.17 3.70 9.51
C ASP A 20 -9.11 2.19 9.82
N MET A 21 -7.92 1.59 9.75
CA MET A 21 -7.74 0.17 10.07
C MET A 21 -7.89 -0.12 11.56
N LEU A 22 -7.41 0.78 12.43
CA LEU A 22 -7.63 0.69 13.88
C LEU A 22 -9.13 0.78 14.20
N MET A 23 -9.84 1.72 13.59
CA MET A 23 -11.30 1.87 13.75
C MET A 23 -12.07 0.62 13.29
N ARG A 24 -11.54 -0.12 12.31
CA ARG A 24 -12.09 -1.40 11.82
C ARG A 24 -11.59 -2.63 12.60
N ALA A 25 -10.81 -2.44 13.67
CA ALA A 25 -10.20 -3.51 14.46
C ALA A 25 -9.39 -4.53 13.62
N LEU A 26 -8.74 -4.09 12.54
CA LEU A 26 -7.87 -4.97 11.77
C LEU A 26 -6.63 -5.35 12.58
N GLY A 27 -6.25 -6.63 12.54
CA GLY A 27 -5.05 -7.12 13.22
C GLY A 27 -3.77 -6.46 12.71
N SER A 28 -2.74 -6.40 13.56
CA SER A 28 -1.45 -5.74 13.25
C SER A 28 -0.79 -6.28 11.97
N HIS A 29 -0.88 -7.58 11.73
CA HIS A 29 -0.38 -8.21 10.51
C HIS A 29 -1.09 -7.68 9.26
N THR A 30 -2.42 -7.66 9.28
CA THR A 30 -3.25 -7.12 8.21
C THR A 30 -2.96 -5.64 7.94
N GLN A 31 -2.80 -4.84 9.00
CA GLN A 31 -2.41 -3.42 8.85
C GLN A 31 -1.06 -3.26 8.13
N GLN A 32 -0.06 -4.07 8.51
CA GLN A 32 1.26 -4.04 7.89
C GLN A 32 1.21 -4.47 6.42
N ASP A 33 0.42 -5.50 6.11
CA ASP A 33 0.24 -5.99 4.74
C ASP A 33 -0.40 -4.94 3.83
N TYR A 34 -1.46 -4.27 4.28
CA TYR A 34 -2.06 -3.18 3.52
C TYR A 34 -1.06 -2.03 3.30
N VAL A 35 -0.33 -1.60 4.34
CA VAL A 35 0.70 -0.56 4.19
C VAL A 35 1.77 -0.99 3.17
N ARG A 36 2.16 -2.27 3.17
CA ARG A 36 3.09 -2.82 2.17
C ARG A 36 2.51 -2.76 0.76
N HIS A 37 1.22 -3.08 0.57
CA HIS A 37 0.55 -2.99 -0.73
C HIS A 37 0.52 -1.54 -1.25
N VAL A 38 0.13 -0.57 -0.42
CA VAL A 38 0.13 0.85 -0.82
C VAL A 38 1.55 1.35 -1.12
N ARG A 39 2.57 0.88 -0.40
CA ARG A 39 3.97 1.19 -0.72
C ARG A 39 4.39 0.65 -2.10
N ARG A 40 4.01 -0.59 -2.44
CA ARG A 40 4.28 -1.16 -3.77
C ARG A 40 3.56 -0.37 -4.87
N PHE A 41 2.33 0.03 -4.63
CA PHE A 41 1.58 0.88 -5.55
C PHE A 41 2.25 2.24 -5.76
N ALA A 42 2.72 2.89 -4.70
CA ALA A 42 3.46 4.14 -4.78
C ALA A 42 4.76 4.01 -5.60
N VAL A 43 5.48 2.89 -5.44
CA VAL A 43 6.69 2.57 -6.24
C VAL A 43 6.33 2.41 -7.72
N PHE A 44 5.25 1.70 -8.04
CA PHE A 44 4.76 1.54 -9.41
C PHE A 44 4.36 2.89 -10.05
N LEU A 45 3.68 3.74 -9.29
CA LEU A 45 3.24 5.06 -9.72
C LEU A 45 4.38 6.07 -9.93
N GLY A 46 5.48 5.92 -9.20
CA GLY A 46 6.58 6.90 -9.18
C GLY A 46 6.23 8.26 -8.54
N ARG A 47 5.05 8.36 -7.90
CA ARG A 47 4.52 9.57 -7.26
C ARG A 47 3.65 9.22 -6.06
N SER A 48 3.21 10.23 -5.30
CA SER A 48 2.33 10.01 -4.15
C SER A 48 1.03 9.31 -4.58
N PRO A 49 0.64 8.20 -3.94
CA PRO A 49 -0.60 7.49 -4.25
C PRO A 49 -1.86 8.31 -3.90
N ASP A 50 -1.74 9.40 -3.13
CA ASP A 50 -2.82 10.38 -2.95
C ASP A 50 -3.29 11.01 -4.27
N THR A 51 -2.47 10.94 -5.31
CA THR A 51 -2.74 11.51 -6.64
C THR A 51 -3.21 10.47 -7.67
N ALA A 52 -3.39 9.22 -7.24
CA ALA A 52 -3.78 8.12 -8.12
C ALA A 52 -5.19 8.31 -8.68
N THR A 53 -5.36 7.93 -9.95
CA THR A 53 -6.64 7.88 -10.65
C THR A 53 -7.13 6.44 -10.75
N ALA A 54 -8.39 6.25 -11.16
CA ALA A 54 -8.93 4.91 -11.42
C ALA A 54 -8.13 4.16 -12.51
N GLU A 55 -7.59 4.88 -13.50
CA GLU A 55 -6.78 4.28 -14.56
C GLU A 55 -5.41 3.82 -14.03
N ASP A 56 -4.82 4.53 -13.06
CA ASP A 56 -3.58 4.08 -12.41
C ASP A 56 -3.80 2.75 -11.65
N ILE A 57 -4.95 2.61 -10.99
CA ILE A 57 -5.34 1.37 -10.30
C ILE A 57 -5.48 0.22 -11.31
N ARG A 58 -6.18 0.46 -12.42
CA ARG A 58 -6.35 -0.55 -13.48
C ARG A 58 -5.00 -1.02 -14.02
N ARG A 59 -4.08 -0.11 -14.31
CA ARG A 59 -2.73 -0.43 -14.80
C ARG A 59 -1.92 -1.22 -13.76
N PHE A 60 -2.06 -0.87 -12.49
CA PHE A 60 -1.39 -1.61 -11.42
C PHE A 60 -1.95 -3.04 -11.27
N GLN A 61 -3.26 -3.23 -11.36
CA GLN A 61 -3.86 -4.57 -11.35
C GLN A 61 -3.40 -5.42 -12.55
N LEU A 62 -3.31 -4.83 -13.75
CA LEU A 62 -2.75 -5.50 -14.92
C LEU A 62 -1.28 -5.89 -14.71
N HIS A 63 -0.46 -4.97 -14.22
CA HIS A 63 0.94 -5.24 -13.91
C HIS A 63 1.11 -6.38 -12.88
N GLN A 64 0.27 -6.41 -11.84
CA GLN A 64 0.28 -7.50 -10.87
C GLN A 64 -0.07 -8.85 -11.52
N HIS A 65 -1.09 -8.88 -12.39
CA HIS A 65 -1.47 -10.08 -13.13
C HIS A 65 -0.34 -10.57 -14.04
N GLU A 66 0.27 -9.68 -14.82
CA GLU A 66 1.41 -9.99 -15.71
C GLU A 66 2.64 -10.48 -14.92
N SER A 67 2.81 -10.00 -13.68
CA SER A 67 3.88 -10.43 -12.78
C SER A 67 3.58 -11.75 -12.06
N GLY A 68 2.48 -12.43 -12.39
CA GLY A 68 2.11 -13.73 -11.81
C GLY A 68 1.47 -13.65 -10.42
N VAL A 69 1.02 -12.48 -9.98
CA VAL A 69 0.29 -12.32 -8.73
C VAL A 69 -1.11 -12.93 -8.90
N GLY A 70 -1.46 -13.89 -8.03
CA GLY A 70 -2.76 -14.55 -8.09
C GLY A 70 -3.93 -13.59 -7.80
N PRO A 71 -5.14 -13.86 -8.33
CA PRO A 71 -6.30 -12.97 -8.17
C PRO A 71 -6.67 -12.65 -6.71
N ALA A 72 -6.46 -13.60 -5.79
CA ALA A 72 -6.71 -13.41 -4.37
C ALA A 72 -5.83 -12.31 -3.75
N MET A 73 -4.61 -12.11 -4.26
CA MET A 73 -3.70 -11.07 -3.79
C MET A 73 -3.90 -9.74 -4.51
N ILE A 74 -4.44 -9.75 -5.74
CA ILE A 74 -4.82 -8.53 -6.47
C ILE A 74 -6.04 -7.86 -5.82
N ASN A 75 -6.99 -8.65 -5.30
CA ASN A 75 -8.23 -8.18 -4.69
C ASN A 75 -8.17 -8.03 -3.15
N GLY A 76 -7.04 -8.42 -2.54
CA GLY A 76 -6.84 -8.45 -1.08
C GLY A 76 -6.54 -7.09 -0.46
#